data_AF-A0A397DRL5-F1
#
_entry.id   AF-A0A397DRL5-F1
#
_cell.length_a   1.000
_cell.length_b   1.000
_cell.length_c   1.000
_cell.angle_alpha   90.00
_cell.angle_beta   90.00
_cell.angle_gamma   90.00
#
_symmetry.space_group_name_H-M   'P 1'
#
loop_
_entity.id
_entity.type
_entity.pdbx_description
1 polymer ?
#
loop_
_entity_poly.entity_id
_entity_poly.type
_entity_poly.pdbx_seq_one_letter_code
_entity_poly.pdbx_strand_id
1 'polypeptide(L)'
;MNTDNHSAEAQSPAHTCNDYELVIKCAKELEYILEAEFGATGKGLHEKISAVNGQLPPQLVKQMRFLATIRNKLIHERGFDRIPDRDHFILQFEAAAGNLNERVRARGGASSNCILM
;
A
#
# COMPACT_ATOMS: atom_id res chain seq x y z
N MET A 1 36.47 -15.34 12.78
CA MET A 1 36.14 -14.12 12.02
C MET A 1 35.94 -14.50 10.57
N ASN A 2 34.84 -14.05 9.97
CA ASN A 2 34.61 -13.77 8.54
C ASN A 2 33.17 -13.22 8.48
N THR A 3 32.92 -11.91 8.68
CA THR A 3 32.97 -10.79 7.73
C THR A 3 32.19 -11.00 6.43
N ASP A 4 31.06 -10.31 6.39
CA ASP A 4 30.54 -9.49 5.30
C ASP A 4 29.61 -10.09 4.25
N ASN A 5 28.40 -9.53 4.29
CA ASN A 5 27.76 -8.84 3.17
C ASN A 5 26.95 -9.70 2.18
N HIS A 6 25.64 -9.70 2.38
CA HIS A 6 24.64 -9.58 1.30
C HIS A 6 23.60 -8.57 1.83
N SER A 7 23.82 -7.29 1.54
CA SER A 7 23.18 -6.59 0.41
C SER A 7 21.66 -6.74 0.45
N ALA A 8 21.02 -5.75 1.06
CA ALA A 8 19.58 -5.52 1.01
C ALA A 8 19.19 -5.14 -0.42
N GLU A 9 18.97 -6.13 -1.27
CA GLU A 9 18.39 -5.95 -2.60
C GLU A 9 16.92 -5.61 -2.42
N ALA A 10 16.57 -4.35 -2.67
CA ALA A 10 15.20 -3.87 -2.74
C ALA A 10 14.48 -4.57 -3.91
N GLN A 11 13.88 -5.73 -3.62
CA GLN A 11 13.20 -6.56 -4.60
C GLN A 11 11.82 -5.97 -4.94
N SER A 12 11.71 -5.56 -6.20
CA SER A 12 10.53 -5.06 -6.89
C SER A 12 9.28 -5.93 -6.59
N PRO A 13 8.11 -5.33 -6.33
CA PRO A 13 6.88 -6.07 -6.00
C PRO A 13 6.30 -6.89 -7.16
N ALA A 14 6.84 -6.77 -8.37
CA ALA A 14 6.36 -7.49 -9.57
C ALA A 14 6.70 -9.00 -9.59
N HIS A 15 7.62 -9.48 -8.74
CA HIS A 15 8.01 -10.90 -8.69
C HIS A 15 7.59 -11.67 -7.43
N THR A 16 6.70 -11.13 -6.59
CA THR A 16 6.18 -11.92 -5.46
C THR A 16 5.13 -12.91 -5.97
N CYS A 17 5.54 -14.18 -6.10
CA CYS A 17 4.68 -15.32 -6.45
C CYS A 17 3.55 -15.54 -5.42
N ASN A 18 3.61 -14.90 -4.25
CA ASN A 18 2.65 -15.04 -3.17
C ASN A 18 1.72 -13.81 -3.03
N ASP A 19 0.41 -14.04 -3.10
CA ASP A 19 -0.63 -13.03 -2.91
C ASP A 19 -0.57 -12.36 -1.52
N TYR A 20 -0.15 -13.13 -0.51
CA TYR A 20 0.08 -12.61 0.84
C TYR A 20 1.15 -11.52 0.87
N GLU A 21 2.29 -11.78 0.24
CA GLU A 21 3.35 -10.77 0.16
C GLU A 21 2.89 -9.54 -0.61
N LEU A 22 2.17 -9.75 -1.72
CA LEU A 22 1.67 -8.64 -2.55
C LEU A 22 0.78 -7.71 -1.73
N VAL A 23 -0.27 -8.24 -1.07
CA VAL A 23 -1.18 -7.39 -0.29
C VAL A 23 -0.49 -6.74 0.90
N ILE A 24 0.48 -7.41 1.52
CA ILE A 24 1.23 -6.86 2.65
C ILE A 24 2.15 -5.72 2.18
N LYS A 25 2.88 -5.89 1.08
CA LYS A 25 3.76 -4.85 0.51
C LYS A 25 2.95 -3.64 0.06
N CYS A 26 1.87 -3.86 -0.70
CA CYS A 26 0.97 -2.80 -1.13
C CYS A 26 0.34 -2.05 0.06
N ALA A 27 -0.10 -2.76 1.09
CA ALA A 27 -0.67 -2.11 2.27
C ALA A 27 0.38 -1.27 3.00
N LYS A 28 1.57 -1.82 3.27
CA LYS A 28 2.67 -1.10 3.93
C LYS A 28 3.06 0.18 3.20
N GLU A 29 3.09 0.13 1.87
CA GLU A 29 3.41 1.30 1.05
C GLU A 29 2.38 2.43 1.24
N LEU A 30 1.09 2.11 1.11
CA LEU A 30 0.03 3.10 1.33
C LEU A 30 0.05 3.63 2.77
N GLU A 31 0.26 2.74 3.74
CA GLU A 31 0.38 3.12 5.15
C GLU A 31 1.53 4.11 5.38
N TYR A 32 2.69 3.86 4.79
CA TYR A 32 3.86 4.74 4.90
C TYR A 32 3.58 6.13 4.33
N ILE A 33 3.01 6.21 3.12
CA ILE A 33 2.72 7.52 2.50
C ILE A 33 1.66 8.27 3.32
N LEU A 34 0.63 7.58 3.84
CA LEU A 34 -0.38 8.18 4.71
C LEU A 34 0.21 8.72 6.02
N GLU A 35 1.12 7.97 6.65
CA GLU A 35 1.78 8.39 7.89
C GLU A 35 2.73 9.57 7.65
N ALA A 36 3.63 9.44 6.67
CA ALA A 36 4.66 10.44 6.38
C ALA A 36 4.07 11.76 5.88
N GLU A 37 3.11 11.69 4.96
CA GLU A 37 2.66 12.86 4.20
C GLU A 37 1.31 13.43 4.69
N PHE A 38 0.53 12.64 5.41
CA PHE A 38 -0.78 13.06 5.91
C PHE A 38 -0.90 12.98 7.44
N GLY A 39 0.14 12.48 8.13
CA GLY A 39 0.11 12.30 9.58
C GLY A 39 -0.97 11.32 10.02
N ALA A 40 -1.29 10.32 9.19
CA ALA A 40 -2.28 9.32 9.54
C ALA A 40 -1.89 8.56 10.81
N THR A 41 -2.87 8.19 11.62
CA THR A 41 -2.68 7.40 12.84
C THR A 41 -3.55 6.15 12.79
N GLY A 42 -3.04 5.03 13.29
CA GLY A 42 -3.76 3.76 13.31
C GLY A 42 -2.83 2.55 13.26
N LYS A 43 -3.35 1.36 13.62
CA LYS A 43 -2.55 0.12 13.63
C LYS A 43 -2.54 -0.59 12.28
N GLY A 44 -3.47 -0.24 11.38
CA GLY A 44 -3.49 -0.76 10.02
C GLY A 44 -4.05 0.21 9.00
N LEU A 45 -3.94 -0.17 7.73
CA LEU A 45 -4.36 0.64 6.58
C LEU A 45 -5.79 1.20 6.70
N HIS A 46 -6.76 0.38 7.14
CA HIS A 46 -8.15 0.82 7.29
C HIS A 46 -8.32 1.98 8.30
N GLU A 47 -7.61 1.91 9.44
CA GLU A 47 -7.65 2.94 10.47
C GLU A 47 -6.95 4.22 9.98
N LYS A 48 -5.78 4.08 9.34
CA LYS A 48 -5.04 5.22 8.76
C LYS A 48 -5.84 5.97 7.71
N ILE A 49 -6.51 5.25 6.80
CA ILE A 49 -7.44 5.84 5.83
C ILE A 49 -8.56 6.59 6.54
N SER A 50 -9.12 6.01 7.60
CA SER A 50 -10.20 6.64 8.36
C SER A 50 -9.75 7.92 9.06
N ALA A 51 -8.52 7.93 9.58
CA ALA A 51 -7.90 9.10 10.21
C ALA A 51 -7.74 10.29 9.24
N VAL A 52 -7.42 10.01 7.97
CA VAL A 52 -7.21 11.07 6.95
C VAL A 52 -8.35 11.20 5.94
N ASN A 53 -9.48 10.53 6.16
CA ASN A 53 -10.62 10.51 5.25
C ASN A 53 -11.12 11.92 4.87
N GLY A 54 -11.04 12.89 5.79
CA GLY A 54 -11.41 14.29 5.54
C GLY A 54 -10.43 15.07 4.65
N GLN A 55 -9.19 14.57 4.48
CA GLN A 55 -8.16 15.21 3.66
C GLN A 55 -8.09 14.61 2.25
N LEU A 56 -8.64 13.41 2.06
CA LEU A 56 -8.60 12.64 0.81
C LEU A 56 -9.94 12.76 0.05
N PRO A 57 -9.94 12.62 -1.29
CA PRO A 57 -11.17 12.60 -2.05
C PRO A 57 -11.92 11.28 -1.78
N PRO A 58 -13.27 11.31 -1.76
CA PRO A 58 -14.08 10.15 -1.38
C PRO A 58 -13.86 8.94 -2.30
N GLN A 59 -13.52 9.17 -3.58
CA GLN A 59 -13.22 8.10 -4.53
C GLN A 59 -11.94 7.35 -4.16
N LEU A 60 -10.86 8.07 -3.83
CA LEU A 60 -9.59 7.48 -3.39
C LEU A 60 -9.76 6.70 -2.09
N VAL A 61 -10.49 7.27 -1.12
CA VAL A 61 -10.78 6.59 0.14
C VAL A 61 -11.52 5.27 -0.12
N LYS A 62 -12.46 5.25 -1.05
CA LYS A 62 -13.19 4.04 -1.44
C LYS A 62 -12.25 2.98 -2.04
N GLN A 63 -11.33 3.38 -2.93
CA GLN A 63 -10.34 2.47 -3.51
C GLN A 63 -9.41 1.90 -2.43
N MET A 64 -8.88 2.74 -1.56
CA MET A 64 -8.01 2.28 -0.48
C MET A 64 -8.73 1.40 0.55
N ARG A 65 -10.00 1.68 0.85
CA ARG A 65 -10.82 0.80 1.71
C ARG A 65 -11.04 -0.57 1.07
N PHE A 66 -11.19 -0.63 -0.26
CA PHE A 66 -11.26 -1.90 -0.97
C PHE A 66 -9.98 -2.71 -0.75
N LEU A 67 -8.81 -2.10 -0.95
CA LEU A 67 -7.51 -2.75 -0.71
C LEU A 67 -7.35 -3.22 0.74
N ALA A 68 -7.73 -2.38 1.71
CA ALA A 68 -7.71 -2.73 3.13
C ALA A 68 -8.65 -3.91 3.45
N THR A 69 -9.81 -3.99 2.78
CA THR A 69 -10.75 -5.10 2.93
C THR A 69 -10.15 -6.40 2.39
N ILE A 70 -9.58 -6.39 1.18
CA ILE A 70 -8.94 -7.57 0.60
C ILE A 70 -7.77 -8.03 1.48
N ARG A 71 -6.91 -7.11 1.93
CA ARG A 71 -5.83 -7.42 2.89
C ARG A 71 -6.38 -8.05 4.15
N ASN A 72 -7.44 -7.49 4.75
CA ASN A 72 -7.99 -8.03 6.00
C ASN A 72 -8.60 -9.41 5.81
N LYS A 73 -9.29 -9.66 4.69
CA LYS A 73 -9.81 -10.98 4.36
C LYS A 73 -8.68 -11.99 4.19
N LEU A 74 -7.66 -11.66 3.39
CA LEU A 74 -6.52 -12.55 3.15
C LEU A 74 -5.75 -12.92 4.42
N ILE A 75 -5.60 -11.96 5.35
CA ILE A 75 -4.85 -12.19 6.58
C ILE A 75 -5.68 -12.85 7.70
N HIS A 76 -6.99 -12.58 7.77
CA HIS A 76 -7.80 -12.98 8.93
C HIS A 76 -8.91 -14.01 8.63
N GLU A 77 -9.36 -14.13 7.38
CA GLU A 77 -10.46 -15.02 7.01
C GLU A 77 -9.93 -16.42 6.65
N ARG A 78 -10.30 -17.43 7.44
CA ARG A 78 -9.88 -18.83 7.19
C ARG A 78 -10.52 -19.33 5.88
N GLY A 79 -9.69 -19.72 4.91
CA GLY A 79 -10.13 -20.18 3.60
C GLY A 79 -10.12 -19.11 2.49
N PHE A 80 -9.72 -17.87 2.83
CA PHE A 80 -9.45 -16.83 1.85
C PHE A 80 -7.93 -16.70 1.65
N ASP A 81 -7.33 -17.66 0.94
CA ASP A 81 -5.88 -17.77 0.79
C ASP A 81 -5.32 -17.18 -0.52
N ARG A 82 -6.18 -16.55 -1.33
CA ARG A 82 -5.83 -16.01 -2.65
C ARG A 82 -6.64 -14.75 -2.98
N ILE A 83 -6.05 -13.87 -3.76
CA ILE A 83 -6.75 -12.70 -4.29
C ILE A 83 -7.63 -13.19 -5.46
N PRO A 84 -8.95 -12.95 -5.45
CA PRO A 84 -9.84 -13.41 -6.52
C PRO A 84 -9.50 -12.79 -7.87
N ASP A 85 -9.18 -11.49 -7.89
CA ASP A 85 -8.79 -10.74 -9.08
C ASP A 85 -7.50 -9.96 -8.79
N ARG A 86 -6.36 -10.61 -9.02
CA ARG A 86 -5.04 -10.03 -8.75
C ARG A 86 -4.78 -8.79 -9.61
N ASP A 87 -5.07 -8.85 -10.91
CA ASP A 87 -4.92 -7.70 -11.81
C ASP A 87 -5.76 -6.50 -11.37
N HIS A 88 -7.02 -6.73 -10.99
CA HIS A 88 -7.87 -5.65 -10.50
C HIS A 88 -7.36 -5.09 -9.17
N PHE A 89 -6.81 -5.93 -8.28
CA PHE A 89 -6.18 -5.46 -7.05
C PHE A 89 -4.97 -4.57 -7.34
N ILE A 90 -4.08 -4.99 -8.24
CA ILE A 90 -2.89 -4.23 -8.63
C ILE A 90 -3.32 -2.90 -9.27
N LEU A 91 -4.26 -2.92 -10.21
CA LEU A 91 -4.78 -1.73 -10.88
C LEU A 91 -5.36 -0.72 -9.87
N GLN A 92 -6.12 -1.19 -8.88
CA GLN A 92 -6.69 -0.33 -7.84
C GLN A 92 -5.61 0.22 -6.90
N PHE A 93 -4.58 -0.56 -6.61
CA PHE A 93 -3.42 -0.12 -5.84
C PHE A 93 -2.64 0.96 -6.60
N GLU A 94 -2.32 0.75 -7.87
CA GLU A 94 -1.60 1.72 -8.70
C GLU A 94 -2.40 3.02 -8.85
N ALA A 95 -3.70 2.92 -9.10
CA ALA A 95 -4.57 4.10 -9.15
C ALA A 95 -4.59 4.86 -7.82
N ALA A 96 -4.69 4.15 -6.69
CA ALA A 96 -4.71 4.76 -5.37
C ALA A 96 -3.35 5.40 -5.02
N ALA A 97 -2.25 4.67 -5.21
CA ALA A 97 -0.90 5.13 -4.94
C ALA A 97 -0.52 6.32 -5.85
N GLY A 98 -0.87 6.25 -7.14
CA GLY A 98 -0.69 7.35 -8.09
C GLY A 98 -1.43 8.61 -7.63
N ASN A 99 -2.72 8.50 -7.31
CA ASN A 99 -3.49 9.66 -6.84
C ASN A 99 -2.96 10.22 -5.51
N LEU A 100 -2.50 9.35 -4.60
CA LEU A 100 -1.85 9.76 -3.36
C LEU A 100 -0.58 10.55 -3.65
N ASN A 101 0.28 10.03 -4.53
CA ASN A 101 1.56 10.64 -4.85
C ASN A 101 1.39 11.97 -5.59
N GLU A 102 0.40 12.09 -6.49
CA GLU A 102 0.05 13.37 -7.10
C GLU A 102 -0.32 14.42 -6.05
N ARG A 103 -1.06 14.02 -5.00
CA ARG A 103 -1.43 14.92 -3.89
C ARG A 103 -0.27 15.25 -2.97
N VAL A 104 0.68 14.34 -2.80
CA VAL A 104 1.95 14.59 -2.09
C VAL A 104 2.76 15.64 -2.85
N ARG A 105 2.92 15.46 -4.15
CA ARG A 105 3.61 16.40 -5.05
C ARG A 105 2.92 17.77 -5.07
N ALA A 106 1.59 17.81 -5.11
CA ALA A 106 0.83 19.07 -5.08
C ALA A 106 1.00 19.84 -3.76
N ARG A 107 1.32 19.16 -2.66
CA ARG A 107 1.57 19.79 -1.34
C ARG A 107 3.04 20.17 -1.12
N GLY A 108 3.94 19.88 -2.06
CA GLY A 108 5.38 20.10 -1.92
C GLY A 108 6.07 19.11 -0.98
N GLY A 109 5.42 17.98 -0.68
CA GLY A 109 6.00 16.90 0.10
C GLY A 109 7.12 16.18 -0.65
N ALA A 110 8.05 15.57 0.09
CA ALA A 110 9.11 14.76 -0.49
C ALA A 110 8.47 13.51 -1.08
N SER A 111 8.21 13.53 -2.39
CA SER A 111 7.68 12.39 -3.13
C SER A 111 8.59 11.20 -2.85
N SER A 112 8.09 10.24 -2.06
CA SER A 112 8.72 8.94 -1.95
C SER A 112 8.82 8.41 -3.37
N ASN A 113 10.05 8.24 -3.85
CA ASN A 113 10.37 7.73 -5.19
C ASN A 113 9.78 6.32 -5.32
N CYS A 114 8.49 6.23 -5.58
CA CYS A 114 7.84 4.96 -5.86
C CYS A 114 8.17 4.63 -7.32
N ILE A 115 9.25 3.86 -7.48
CA ILE A 115 9.61 3.16 -8.70
C ILE A 115 8.50 2.13 -8.96
N LEU A 116 7.59 2.47 -9.87
CA LEU A 116 6.84 1.50 -10.64
C LEU A 116 6.56 2.12 -12.01
N MET A 117 7.54 1.95 -12.90
CA MET A 117 7.41 2.04 -14.35
C MET A 117 7.33 0.63 -14.90
#